data_AF-T0THB2-F1
#
_entry.id   AF-T0THB2-F1
#
_cell.length_a   1.000
_cell.length_b   1.000
_cell.length_c   1.000
_cell.angle_alpha   90.00
_cell.angle_beta   90.00
_cell.angle_gamma   90.00
#
_symmetry.space_group_name_H-M   'P 1'
#
loop_
_entity.id
_entity.type
_entity.pdbx_description
1 polymer ?
#
loop_
_entity_poly.entity_id
_entity_poly.type
_entity_poly.pdbx_seq_one_letter_code
_entity_poly.pdbx_strand_id
1 'polypeptide(L)' 'MTIQDDIKKRRTFAIISHPDAGKTTITEQLLYFGGEIREAGTVKGKKQVTSQNLTGWILKNNVVSL' A
#
# COMPACT_ATOMS: atom_id res chain seq x y z
N MET A 1 29.45 -11.50 5.25
CA MET A 1 28.00 -11.70 5.08
C MET A 1 27.81 -12.41 3.75
N THR A 2 27.24 -13.61 3.74
CA THR A 2 27.07 -14.36 2.48
C THR A 2 25.75 -13.96 1.81
N ILE A 3 25.64 -14.15 0.50
CA ILE A 3 24.38 -13.91 -0.24
C ILE A 3 23.22 -14.71 0.37
N GLN A 4 23.50 -15.93 0.85
CA GLN A 4 22.52 -16.78 1.51
C GLN A 4 22.01 -16.17 2.83
N ASP A 5 22.88 -15.50 3.59
CA ASP A 5 22.48 -14.81 4.83
C ASP A 5 21.56 -13.62 4.53
N ASP A 6 21.81 -12.88 3.45
CA ASP A 6 20.98 -11.74 3.03
C ASP A 6 19.59 -12.19 2.59
N ILE A 7 19.52 -13.30 1.84
CA ILE A 7 18.26 -13.88 1.38
C ILE A 7 17.42 -14.33 2.59
N LYS A 8 18.04 -14.99 3.56
CA LYS A 8 17.35 -15.49 4.76
C LYS A 8 16.72 -14.40 5.62
N LYS A 9 17.25 -13.16 5.59
CA LYS A 9 16.72 -12.01 6.34
C LYS A 9 15.45 -11.41 5.72
N ARG A 10 15.20 -11.59 4.43
CA ARG A 10 14.06 -10.96 3.73
C ARG A 10 12.73 -11.62 4.09
N ARG A 11 11.68 -10.81 4.26
CA ARG A 11 10.29 -11.26 4.46
C ARG A 11 9.38 -10.40 3.58
N THR A 12 8.79 -11.02 2.55
CA THR A 12 7.85 -10.36 1.62
C THR A 12 6.46 -10.88 1.89
N PHE A 13 5.53 -9.99 2.21
CA PHE A 13 4.15 -10.36 2.53
C PHE A 13 3.18 -9.23 2.16
N ALA A 14 1.89 -9.57 2.16
CA ALA A 14 0.81 -8.62 1.91
C ALA A 14 -0.28 -8.76 2.98
N ILE A 15 -0.97 -7.66 3.27
CA ILE A 15 -2.12 -7.63 4.18
C ILE A 15 -3.39 -7.53 3.32
N ILE A 16 -4.18 -8.61 3.29
CA ILE A 16 -5.48 -8.68 2.60
C ILE A 16 -6.60 -8.76 3.63
N SER A 17 -7.60 -7.89 3.51
CA SER A 17 -8.76 -7.90 4.41
C SER A 17 -9.93 -7.11 3.85
N HIS A 18 -11.12 -7.39 4.38
CA HIS A 18 -12.37 -6.69 4.09
C HIS A 18 -12.19 -5.16 4.25
N PRO A 19 -12.94 -4.31 3.50
CA PRO A 19 -13.08 -2.89 3.82
C PRO A 19 -13.28 -2.69 5.33
N ASP A 20 -12.63 -1.68 5.89
CA ASP A 20 -12.72 -1.31 7.32
C ASP A 20 -12.15 -2.28 8.37
N ALA A 21 -11.62 -3.44 7.99
CA ALA A 21 -10.97 -4.39 8.93
C ALA A 21 -9.61 -3.91 9.52
N GLY A 22 -9.28 -2.61 9.42
CA GLY A 22 -8.08 -2.06 10.06
C GLY A 22 -6.74 -2.37 9.38
N LYS A 23 -6.72 -2.85 8.13
CA LYS A 23 -5.47 -3.11 7.37
C LYS A 23 -4.50 -1.92 7.35
N THR A 24 -5.02 -0.71 7.23
CA THR A 24 -4.22 0.53 7.27
C THR A 24 -3.59 0.74 8.64
N THR A 25 -4.35 0.49 9.72
CA THR A 25 -3.88 0.65 11.11
C THR A 25 -2.74 -0.31 11.44
N ILE A 26 -2.85 -1.58 11.04
CA ILE A 26 -1.77 -2.56 11.25
C ILE A 26 -0.53 -2.19 10.43
N THR A 27 -0.72 -1.68 9.21
CA THR A 27 0.40 -1.21 8.36
C THR A 27 1.15 -0.05 9.03
N GLU A 28 0.44 0.88 9.66
CA GLU A 28 1.04 2.00 10.38
C GLU A 28 1.86 1.54 11.59
N GLN A 29 1.31 0.63 12.38
CA GLN A 29 2.03 0.07 13.53
C GLN A 29 3.29 -0.67 13.09
N LEU A 30 3.21 -1.49 12.03
CA LEU A 30 4.35 -2.22 11.50
C LEU A 30 5.48 -1.26 11.07
N LEU A 31 5.15 -0.19 10.33
CA LEU A 31 6.13 0.79 9.88
C LEU A 31 6.74 1.59 11.04
N TYR A 32 5.94 1.88 12.07
CA TYR A 32 6.42 2.56 13.27
C TYR A 32 7.42 1.68 14.03
N PHE A 33 7.08 0.42 14.29
CA PHE A 33 8.00 -0.53 14.92
C PHE A 33 9.22 -0.86 14.04
N GLY A 34 9.07 -0.82 12.72
CA GLY A 34 10.17 -0.97 11.76
C GLY A 34 11.08 0.24 11.63
N GLY A 35 10.76 1.37 12.29
CA GLY A 35 11.54 2.61 12.21
C GLY A 35 11.39 3.38 10.88
N GLU A 36 10.49 2.94 9.99
CA GLU A 36 10.25 3.56 8.68
C GLU A 36 9.41 4.84 8.79
N ILE A 37 8.60 4.98 9.85
CA ILE A 37 7.88 6.22 10.16
C ILE A 37 8.16 6.65 11.60
N ARG A 38 8.32 7.96 11.81
CA ARG A 38 8.59 8.55 13.14
C ARG A 38 7.33 8.63 14.01
N GLU A 39 6.14 8.68 13.40
CA GLU A 39 4.84 8.81 14.07
C GLU A 39 3.76 8.01 13.32
N ALA A 40 2.90 7.32 14.08
CA ALA A 40 1.74 6.60 13.56
C ALA A 40 0.67 7.59 13.04
N GLY A 41 0.02 7.27 11.91
CA GLY A 41 -0.99 8.13 11.26
C GLY A 41 -0.54 8.80 9.95
N THR A 42 0.75 8.77 9.64
CA THR A 42 1.33 9.34 8.40
C THR A 42 0.87 8.61 7.13
N VAL A 43 0.51 7.32 7.24
CA VAL A 43 0.14 6.48 6.08
C VAL A 43 -1.33 6.66 5.72
N LYS A 44 -2.20 6.89 6.72
CA LYS A 44 -3.63 7.19 6.52
C LYS A 44 -3.87 8.41 5.63
N GLY A 45 -3.00 9.43 5.71
CA GLY A 45 -3.09 10.64 4.87
C GLY A 45 -2.86 10.41 3.37
N LYS A 46 -2.21 9.31 2.96
CA LYS A 46 -1.98 8.99 1.53
C LYS A 46 -3.14 8.22 0.88
N LYS A 47 -4.05 7.64 1.66
CA LYS A 47 -5.08 6.69 1.18
C LYS A 47 -6.43 7.34 0.87
N GLN A 48 -6.46 8.60 0.47
CA GLN A 48 -7.73 9.30 0.22
C GLN A 48 -8.12 9.48 -1.26
N VAL A 49 -7.31 9.07 -2.25
CA VAL A 49 -7.54 9.52 -3.64
C VAL A 49 -8.10 8.48 -4.62
N THR A 50 -8.14 7.16 -4.35
CA THR A 50 -8.49 6.19 -5.41
C THR A 50 -9.33 4.99 -4.99
N SER A 51 -10.47 5.21 -4.34
CA SER A 51 -11.68 4.37 -4.52
C SER A 51 -12.81 4.83 -3.60
N GLN A 52 -13.48 5.93 -3.96
CA GLN A 52 -14.84 6.18 -3.43
C GLN A 52 -15.91 6.39 -4.51
N ASN A 53 -15.57 6.33 -5.81
CA ASN A 53 -16.56 6.33 -6.88
C ASN A 53 -16.04 5.57 -8.10
N LEU A 54 -16.23 4.24 -8.15
CA LEU A 54 -16.10 3.46 -9.39
C LEU A 54 -17.46 3.38 -10.10
N THR A 55 -18.05 4.54 -10.42
CA THR A 55 -18.95 4.67 -11.59
C THR A 55 -18.22 5.19 -12.82
N GLY A 56 -16.88 5.26 -12.78
CA GLY A 56 -16.05 5.66 -13.91
C GLY A 56 -15.29 4.47 -14.48
N TRP A 57 -15.86 3.81 -15.49
CA TRP A 57 -15.04 3.23 -16.54
C TRP A 57 -14.13 4.35 -17.05
N ILE A 58 -12.82 4.27 -16.78
CA ILE A 58 -11.87 5.22 -17.38
C ILE A 58 -11.76 4.83 -18.85
N LEU A 59 -12.55 5.47 -19.70
CA LEU A 59 -12.46 5.35 -21.15
C LEU A 59 -11.09 5.88 -21.58
N LYS A 60 -10.17 4.98 -21.93
CA LYS A 60 -8.96 5.30 -22.68
C LYS A 60 -9.31 5.46 -24.16
N ASN A 61 -10.02 6.53 -24.51
CA ASN A 61 -10.19 6.87 -25.92
C ASN A 61 -9.01 7.73 -26.38
N ASN A 62 -7.91 7.04 -26.68
CA ASN A 62 -6.96 7.51 -27.68
C ASN A 62 -7.49 7.03 -29.04
N VAL A 63 -8.19 7.90 -29.77
CA VAL A 63 -8.39 7.72 -31.22
C VAL A 63 -8.06 9.04 -31.91
N VAL A 64 -6.83 9.10 -32.41
CA VAL A 64 -6.52 9.88 -33.62
C VAL A 64 -7.04 9.05 -34.79
N SER A 65 -8.00 9.59 -35.55
CA SER A 65 -8.15 9.43 -37.01
C SER A 65 -9.42 10.15 -37.45
N LEU A 66 -9.26 11.35 -38.01
CA LEU A 66 -9.63 11.78 -39.37
C LEU A 66 -9.11 13.20 -39.58
#